data_AF-A0A0S8IEI1-F1
#
_entry.id   AF-A0A0S8IEI1-F1
#
_cell.length_a   1.000
_cell.length_b   1.000
_cell.length_c   1.000
_cell.angle_alpha   90.00
_cell.angle_beta   90.00
_cell.angle_gamma   90.00
#
_symmetry.space_group_name_H-M   'P 1'
#
loop_
_entity.id
_entity.type
_entity.pdbx_description
1 polymer ?
#
loop_
_entity_poly.entity_id
_entity_poly.type
_entity_poly.pdbx_seq_one_letter_code
_entity_poly.pdbx_strand_id
1 'polypeptide(L)'
;MKTLTSLAIVLLLFFNCSPDTDVQTVEMEPQLTDVLSLELAFGADDEKIPEDYLLVEPRGIIIHDNGDIIVSDEGYLKVFDKNGNPKRMVGRPGAGPGEFHPFMTPTLSETGYITGANQTSFNLFDKNYSLIEYENFRLSSIYEKLKEINNWTSVSPGTIYAYSPDERVIIAKAYSTDEDGKRKTLSACIYQNKEQLTTIAESEVIYYTVDRLTRFLEEDGNLHVASLPDRKIVYTHTGKNRIKENDAWYYSMYLYDLKTNEQTEIKHSYNPVAIPDSVINVKLMHTEGMPEEMVKQQEKTLKQWGEILKKIRIYPTLRKIITDRNFIFAFTYTYNTANGHVVEIFDGSAGEYLHPVYFSFIPNVIKNGYAYRQNINEEGFPVVEKYKIDPAVYGK
;
A
#
# COMPACT_ATOMS: atom_id res chain seq x y z
N MET A 1 33.51 60.61 -53.96
CA MET A 1 32.12 61.07 -53.71
C MET A 1 31.57 60.22 -52.58
N LYS A 2 31.47 60.73 -51.33
CA LYS A 2 30.33 61.51 -50.78
C LYS A 2 29.05 60.66 -50.85
N THR A 3 28.36 60.22 -49.80
CA THR A 3 27.99 60.80 -48.47
C THR A 3 27.49 59.64 -47.58
N LEU A 4 27.96 59.43 -46.35
CA LEU A 4 27.45 59.98 -45.07
C LEU A 4 25.94 60.30 -45.02
N THR A 5 25.16 59.45 -44.35
CA THR A 5 23.92 59.88 -43.66
C THR A 5 23.69 59.01 -42.43
N SER A 6 24.00 59.61 -41.28
CA SER A 6 23.51 59.24 -39.96
C SER A 6 21.99 59.33 -39.92
N LEU A 7 21.31 58.37 -39.29
CA LEU A 7 20.08 58.69 -38.57
C LEU A 7 19.94 57.78 -37.36
N ALA A 8 20.06 58.43 -36.20
CA ALA A 8 19.78 57.88 -34.90
C ALA A 8 18.30 57.45 -34.84
N ILE A 9 18.05 56.18 -34.52
CA ILE A 9 16.74 55.76 -34.01
C ILE A 9 16.90 55.52 -32.52
N VAL A 10 16.42 56.54 -31.84
CA VAL A 10 16.16 56.69 -30.43
C VAL A 10 15.62 55.41 -29.79
N LEU A 11 16.40 54.94 -28.83
CA LEU A 11 16.01 54.34 -27.56
C LEU A 11 14.52 54.60 -27.18
N LEU A 12 13.63 53.68 -27.53
CA LEU A 12 12.29 53.57 -26.93
C LEU A 12 12.21 52.22 -26.21
N LEU A 13 12.90 52.18 -25.05
CA LEU A 13 12.57 51.27 -23.97
C LEU A 13 11.18 51.70 -23.46
N PHE A 14 10.14 51.17 -24.09
CA PHE A 14 8.80 51.23 -23.51
C PHE A 14 8.82 50.41 -22.22
N PHE A 15 8.98 51.12 -21.11
CA PHE A 15 8.44 50.75 -19.81
C PHE A 15 6.93 50.60 -19.97
N ASN A 16 6.47 49.46 -20.51
CA ASN A 16 5.12 48.98 -20.24
C ASN A 16 5.14 48.42 -18.82
N CYS A 17 5.05 49.32 -17.85
CA CYS A 17 4.51 49.00 -16.54
C CYS A 17 3.09 48.49 -16.78
N SER A 18 2.92 47.17 -16.87
CA SER A 18 1.60 46.56 -16.82
C SER A 18 0.98 46.98 -15.48
N PRO A 19 -0.24 47.53 -15.48
CA PRO A 19 -0.94 47.85 -14.24
C PRO A 19 -1.16 46.55 -13.48
N ASP A 20 -0.94 46.62 -12.18
CA ASP A 20 -1.36 45.69 -11.13
C ASP A 20 -2.04 44.43 -11.66
N THR A 21 -1.25 43.37 -11.84
CA THR A 21 -1.82 42.02 -11.91
C THR A 21 -2.49 41.79 -10.57
N ASP A 22 -3.81 41.98 -10.54
CA ASP A 22 -4.69 41.46 -9.51
C ASP A 22 -4.30 40.00 -9.30
N VAL A 23 -3.58 39.74 -8.21
CA VAL A 23 -3.31 38.39 -7.75
C VAL A 23 -4.66 37.86 -7.38
N GLN A 24 -5.32 37.17 -8.32
CA GLN A 24 -6.50 36.38 -8.03
C GLN A 24 -6.09 35.45 -6.90
N THR A 25 -6.55 35.75 -5.68
CA THR A 25 -6.53 34.82 -4.58
C THR A 25 -7.34 33.64 -5.05
N VAL A 26 -6.64 32.59 -5.50
CA VAL A 26 -7.24 31.31 -5.86
C VAL A 26 -7.97 30.87 -4.61
N GLU A 27 -9.29 30.97 -4.64
CA GLU A 27 -10.15 30.54 -3.55
C GLU A 27 -9.94 29.03 -3.45
N MET A 28 -9.16 28.60 -2.44
CA MET A 28 -8.88 27.19 -2.25
C MET A 28 -10.21 26.52 -1.93
N GLU A 29 -10.61 25.57 -2.78
CA GLU A 29 -11.81 24.78 -2.52
C GLU A 29 -11.74 24.19 -1.10
N PRO A 30 -12.83 24.28 -0.32
CA PRO A 30 -12.83 23.79 1.05
C PRO A 30 -12.50 22.29 1.05
N GLN A 31 -11.45 21.93 1.79
CA GLN A 31 -11.00 20.55 1.88
C GLN A 31 -12.03 19.71 2.64
N LEU A 32 -12.33 18.52 2.12
CA LEU A 32 -13.30 17.60 2.73
C LEU A 32 -12.72 17.01 4.03
N THR A 33 -13.36 17.30 5.16
CA THR A 33 -13.06 16.76 6.50
C THR A 33 -14.21 15.86 6.99
N ASP A 34 -13.97 15.09 8.05
CA ASP A 34 -15.00 14.25 8.72
C ASP A 34 -15.73 13.29 7.77
N VAL A 35 -15.04 12.82 6.73
CA VAL A 35 -15.62 12.02 5.64
C VAL A 35 -15.96 10.57 6.02
N LEU A 36 -15.79 10.19 7.30
CA LEU A 36 -15.97 8.83 7.80
C LEU A 36 -17.01 8.82 8.92
N SER A 37 -18.09 8.06 8.72
CA SER A 37 -19.13 7.84 9.73
C SER A 37 -19.18 6.36 10.13
N LEU A 38 -18.95 6.04 11.41
CA LEU A 38 -19.03 4.67 11.91
C LEU A 38 -20.46 4.12 11.71
N GLU A 39 -20.59 3.00 11.01
CA GLU A 39 -21.89 2.35 10.73
C GLU A 39 -22.05 1.07 11.57
N LEU A 40 -20.97 0.32 11.77
CA LEU A 40 -21.00 -0.99 12.41
C LEU A 40 -19.66 -1.30 13.08
N ALA A 41 -19.72 -1.93 14.26
CA ALA A 41 -18.59 -2.59 14.91
C ALA A 41 -19.04 -3.98 15.38
N PHE A 42 -18.25 -5.03 15.11
CA PHE A 42 -18.59 -6.42 15.46
C PHE A 42 -17.34 -7.28 15.68
N GLY A 43 -17.52 -8.49 16.25
CA GLY A 43 -16.46 -9.48 16.42
C GLY A 43 -16.12 -9.85 17.87
N ALA A 44 -16.61 -9.08 18.84
CA ALA A 44 -16.33 -9.29 20.26
C ALA A 44 -17.56 -9.62 21.12
N ASP A 45 -18.76 -9.51 20.56
CA ASP A 45 -20.03 -9.66 21.29
C ASP A 45 -20.45 -11.13 21.30
N ASP A 46 -20.17 -11.83 22.39
CA ASP A 46 -20.46 -13.26 22.59
C ASP A 46 -21.95 -13.57 22.78
N GLU A 47 -22.77 -12.57 23.12
CA GLU A 47 -24.23 -12.70 23.14
C GLU A 47 -24.83 -12.73 21.73
N LYS A 48 -24.20 -12.02 20.77
CA LYS A 48 -24.67 -11.92 19.38
C LYS A 48 -23.96 -12.85 18.40
N ILE A 49 -22.75 -13.28 18.73
CA ILE A 49 -21.86 -14.01 17.82
C ILE A 49 -21.49 -15.35 18.47
N PRO A 50 -21.67 -16.51 17.79
CA PRO A 50 -21.22 -17.79 18.31
C PRO A 50 -19.73 -17.77 18.63
N GLU A 51 -19.30 -18.50 19.67
CA GLU A 51 -17.93 -18.50 20.18
C GLU A 51 -16.86 -18.68 19.08
N ASP A 52 -17.08 -19.61 18.13
CA ASP A 52 -16.15 -19.87 17.01
C ASP A 52 -15.98 -18.67 16.04
N TYR A 53 -16.83 -17.64 16.12
CA TYR A 53 -16.75 -16.42 15.32
C TYR A 53 -16.22 -15.21 16.08
N LEU A 54 -16.00 -15.32 17.40
CA LEU A 54 -15.31 -14.28 18.14
C LEU A 54 -13.92 -14.06 17.53
N LEU A 55 -13.54 -12.79 17.40
CA LEU A 55 -12.24 -12.43 16.86
C LEU A 55 -11.20 -12.46 17.97
N VAL A 56 -10.15 -13.26 17.78
CA VAL A 56 -9.10 -13.44 18.79
C VAL A 56 -7.79 -12.80 18.34
N GLU A 57 -7.35 -13.09 17.12
CA GLU A 57 -6.12 -12.55 16.55
C GLU A 57 -6.31 -12.23 15.05
N PRO A 58 -7.24 -11.33 14.71
CA PRO A 58 -7.58 -11.08 13.31
C PRO A 58 -6.37 -10.43 12.61
N ARG A 59 -5.90 -11.02 11.50
CA ARG A 59 -4.67 -10.60 10.79
C ARG A 59 -4.91 -9.84 9.50
N GLY A 60 -6.02 -10.11 8.82
CA GLY A 60 -6.36 -9.47 7.57
C GLY A 60 -7.85 -9.44 7.32
N ILE A 61 -8.27 -8.50 6.49
CA ILE A 61 -9.66 -8.28 6.13
C ILE A 61 -9.77 -7.98 4.64
N ILE A 62 -10.70 -8.65 3.97
CA ILE A 62 -11.11 -8.36 2.59
C ILE A 62 -12.64 -8.27 2.53
N ILE A 63 -13.14 -7.53 1.54
CA ILE A 63 -14.58 -7.30 1.36
C ILE A 63 -14.97 -7.79 -0.02
N HIS A 64 -15.83 -8.80 -0.06
CA HIS A 64 -16.31 -9.37 -1.31
C HIS A 64 -17.39 -8.46 -1.95
N ASP A 65 -17.55 -8.54 -3.27
CA ASP A 65 -18.48 -7.65 -4.02
C ASP A 65 -19.95 -7.87 -3.63
N ASN A 66 -20.29 -9.05 -3.12
CA ASN A 66 -21.62 -9.35 -2.56
C ASN A 66 -21.86 -8.72 -1.17
N GLY A 67 -20.87 -8.03 -0.60
CA GLY A 67 -20.92 -7.38 0.71
C GLY A 67 -20.43 -8.26 1.87
N ASP A 68 -19.96 -9.47 1.62
CA ASP A 68 -19.41 -10.32 2.68
C ASP A 68 -18.07 -9.77 3.20
N ILE A 69 -17.94 -9.75 4.52
CA ILE A 69 -16.74 -9.31 5.24
C ILE A 69 -15.97 -10.57 5.63
N ILE A 70 -14.75 -10.72 5.14
CA ILE A 70 -13.95 -11.92 5.35
C ILE A 70 -12.72 -11.53 6.17
N VAL A 71 -12.58 -12.13 7.35
CA VAL A 71 -11.50 -11.86 8.29
C VAL A 71 -10.65 -13.12 8.42
N SER A 72 -9.33 -13.01 8.23
CA SER A 72 -8.42 -14.09 8.60
C SER A 72 -8.15 -14.04 10.10
N ASP A 73 -8.46 -15.14 10.79
CA ASP A 73 -8.36 -15.23 12.23
C ASP A 73 -8.12 -16.68 12.65
N GLU A 74 -7.11 -16.91 13.50
CA GLU A 74 -6.77 -18.23 14.06
C GLU A 74 -6.64 -19.36 13.02
N GLY A 75 -6.17 -19.08 11.80
CA GLY A 75 -6.06 -20.08 10.74
C GLY A 75 -7.39 -20.44 10.06
N TYR A 76 -8.41 -19.59 10.19
CA TYR A 76 -9.66 -19.63 9.43
C TYR A 76 -9.83 -18.35 8.61
N LEU A 77 -10.66 -18.42 7.58
CA LEU A 77 -11.33 -17.24 7.04
C LEU A 77 -12.75 -17.22 7.60
N LYS A 78 -13.00 -16.37 8.60
CA LYS A 78 -14.32 -16.14 9.19
C LYS A 78 -15.10 -15.18 8.28
N VAL A 79 -16.23 -15.64 7.74
CA VAL A 79 -17.07 -14.88 6.80
C VAL A 79 -18.31 -14.37 7.52
N PHE A 80 -18.50 -13.06 7.44
CA PHE A 80 -19.65 -12.34 7.97
C PHE A 80 -20.43 -11.69 6.83
N ASP A 81 -21.72 -11.44 7.02
CA ASP A 81 -22.49 -10.63 6.09
C ASP A 81 -22.16 -9.13 6.23
N LYS A 82 -22.75 -8.29 5.37
CA LYS A 82 -22.54 -6.83 5.37
C LYS A 82 -22.96 -6.11 6.67
N ASN A 83 -23.69 -6.79 7.55
CA ASN A 83 -24.17 -6.31 8.84
C ASN A 83 -23.36 -6.92 10.02
N GLY A 84 -22.31 -7.70 9.73
CA GLY A 84 -21.48 -8.33 10.76
C GLY A 84 -22.04 -9.62 11.32
N ASN A 85 -23.09 -10.20 10.73
CA ASN A 85 -23.61 -11.49 11.19
C ASN A 85 -22.76 -12.65 10.64
N PRO A 86 -22.42 -13.65 11.47
CA PRO A 86 -21.74 -14.87 11.04
C PRO A 86 -22.45 -15.59 9.88
N LYS A 87 -21.71 -15.97 8.83
CA LYS A 87 -22.22 -16.77 7.70
C LYS A 87 -21.61 -18.16 7.64
N ARG A 88 -20.27 -18.22 7.55
CA ARG A 88 -19.51 -19.47 7.45
C ARG A 88 -18.04 -19.27 7.82
N MET A 89 -17.36 -20.36 8.14
CA MET A 89 -15.90 -20.43 8.19
C MET A 89 -15.37 -21.18 6.97
N VAL A 90 -14.18 -20.80 6.51
CA VAL A 90 -13.49 -21.44 5.39
C VAL A 90 -12.10 -21.86 5.85
N GLY A 91 -11.73 -23.10 5.52
CA GLY A 91 -10.47 -23.72 5.90
C GLY A 91 -10.39 -24.11 7.37
N ARG A 92 -9.17 -24.37 7.83
CA ARG A 92 -8.80 -24.73 9.21
C ARG A 92 -7.30 -24.54 9.43
N PRO A 93 -6.81 -24.51 10.69
CA PRO A 93 -5.39 -24.52 10.98
C PRO A 93 -4.67 -25.70 10.33
N GLY A 94 -3.55 -25.45 9.65
CA GLY A 94 -2.72 -26.48 9.04
C GLY A 94 -1.89 -25.99 7.87
N ALA A 95 -1.32 -26.93 7.11
CA ALA A 95 -0.42 -26.65 5.99
C ALA A 95 -0.81 -27.38 4.69
N GLY A 96 -1.89 -28.17 4.72
CA GLY A 96 -2.41 -28.89 3.56
C GLY A 96 -3.37 -28.05 2.70
N PRO A 97 -3.94 -28.65 1.64
CA PRO A 97 -4.96 -28.01 0.81
C PRO A 97 -6.17 -27.56 1.62
N GLY A 98 -6.52 -26.28 1.48
CA GLY A 98 -7.60 -25.62 2.23
C GLY A 98 -7.26 -25.27 3.66
N GLU A 99 -6.03 -25.52 4.12
CA GLU A 99 -5.59 -25.21 5.49
C GLU A 99 -4.71 -23.97 5.54
N PHE A 100 -4.64 -23.33 6.70
CA PHE A 100 -3.98 -22.05 6.87
C PHE A 100 -3.07 -21.98 8.09
N HIS A 101 -1.97 -21.23 7.92
CA HIS A 101 -1.15 -20.77 9.03
C HIS A 101 -1.84 -19.56 9.70
N PRO A 102 -1.72 -19.38 11.04
CA PRO A 102 -2.23 -18.21 11.75
C PRO A 102 -1.81 -16.83 11.20
N PHE A 103 -0.77 -16.74 10.37
CA PHE A 103 -0.23 -15.48 9.83
C PHE A 103 -0.56 -15.28 8.35
N MET A 104 -1.67 -15.84 7.88
CA MET A 104 -2.11 -15.73 6.50
C MET A 104 -2.88 -14.42 6.28
N THR A 105 -2.56 -13.75 5.18
CA THR A 105 -3.27 -12.53 4.75
C THR A 105 -4.12 -12.86 3.52
N PRO A 106 -5.46 -12.73 3.61
CA PRO A 106 -6.34 -12.97 2.48
C PRO A 106 -6.22 -11.83 1.48
N THR A 107 -6.34 -12.16 0.19
CA THR A 107 -6.41 -11.19 -0.91
C THR A 107 -7.60 -11.52 -1.79
N LEU A 108 -8.22 -10.49 -2.36
CA LEU A 108 -9.37 -10.59 -3.26
C LEU A 108 -9.08 -9.81 -4.54
N SER A 109 -9.34 -10.42 -5.69
CA SER A 109 -9.34 -9.71 -6.99
C SER A 109 -10.75 -9.23 -7.36
N GLU A 110 -10.84 -8.42 -8.42
CA GLU A 110 -12.13 -7.98 -8.97
C GLU A 110 -13.01 -9.13 -9.53
N THR A 111 -12.42 -10.32 -9.78
CA THR A 111 -13.19 -11.47 -10.31
C THR A 111 -13.80 -12.31 -9.19
N GLY A 112 -13.58 -11.94 -7.92
CA GLY A 112 -14.14 -12.61 -6.75
C GLY A 112 -13.34 -13.81 -6.25
N TYR A 113 -12.18 -14.10 -6.84
CA TYR A 113 -11.31 -15.17 -6.34
C TYR A 113 -10.57 -14.70 -5.09
N ILE A 114 -10.50 -15.59 -4.11
CA ILE A 114 -9.86 -15.33 -2.82
C ILE A 114 -8.59 -16.16 -2.74
N THR A 115 -7.47 -15.52 -2.39
CA THR A 115 -6.24 -16.24 -2.10
C THR A 115 -5.89 -16.11 -0.62
N GLY A 116 -5.58 -17.22 0.03
CA GLY A 116 -4.92 -17.22 1.33
C GLY A 116 -3.47 -17.67 1.17
N ALA A 117 -2.53 -16.72 1.21
CA ALA A 117 -1.12 -16.97 0.97
C ALA A 117 -0.29 -16.91 2.25
N ASN A 118 0.76 -17.73 2.30
CA ASN A 118 1.87 -17.63 3.24
C ASN A 118 3.20 -17.54 2.45
N GLN A 119 4.33 -17.56 3.15
CA GLN A 119 5.65 -17.40 2.51
C GLN A 119 6.07 -18.55 1.56
N THR A 120 5.33 -19.65 1.55
CA THR A 120 5.73 -20.88 0.83
C THR A 120 4.62 -21.49 -0.02
N SER A 121 3.36 -21.21 0.29
CA SER A 121 2.22 -21.76 -0.41
C SER A 121 1.06 -20.79 -0.40
N PHE A 122 0.09 -21.03 -1.26
CA PHE A 122 -1.20 -20.35 -1.23
C PHE A 122 -2.32 -21.34 -1.52
N ASN A 123 -3.51 -20.99 -1.01
CA ASN A 123 -4.77 -21.61 -1.39
C ASN A 123 -5.57 -20.61 -2.25
N LEU A 124 -6.17 -21.08 -3.33
CA LEU A 124 -7.09 -20.33 -4.18
C LEU A 124 -8.51 -20.85 -3.97
N PHE A 125 -9.44 -19.95 -3.69
CA PHE A 125 -10.86 -20.24 -3.56
C PHE A 125 -11.66 -19.48 -4.62
N ASP A 126 -12.76 -20.08 -5.06
CA ASP A 126 -13.73 -19.38 -5.90
C ASP A 126 -14.57 -18.39 -5.06
N LYS A 127 -15.43 -17.63 -5.75
CA LYS A 127 -16.37 -16.69 -5.14
C LYS A 127 -17.43 -17.33 -4.21
N ASN A 128 -17.54 -18.66 -4.21
CA ASN A 128 -18.42 -19.42 -3.33
C ASN A 128 -17.65 -20.10 -2.18
N TYR A 129 -16.39 -19.72 -1.99
CA TYR A 129 -15.49 -20.23 -0.95
C TYR A 129 -15.11 -21.71 -1.13
N SER A 130 -15.23 -22.25 -2.34
CA SER A 130 -14.77 -23.59 -2.67
C SER A 130 -13.30 -23.56 -3.05
N LEU A 131 -12.50 -24.44 -2.44
CA LEU A 131 -11.08 -24.60 -2.78
C LEU A 131 -10.95 -25.06 -4.24
N ILE A 132 -10.14 -24.34 -5.00
CA ILE A 132 -9.82 -24.64 -6.40
C ILE A 132 -8.42 -25.23 -6.50
N GLU A 133 -7.45 -24.57 -5.85
CA GLU A 133 -6.03 -24.85 -6.01
C GLU A 133 -5.34 -24.71 -4.66
N TYR A 134 -4.40 -25.61 -4.42
CA TYR A 134 -3.34 -25.43 -3.42
C TYR A 134 -2.02 -25.61 -4.15
N GLU A 135 -1.12 -24.65 -3.98
CA GLU A 135 0.21 -24.72 -4.59
C GLU A 135 1.28 -24.42 -3.54
N ASN A 136 2.26 -25.33 -3.42
CA ASN A 136 3.52 -25.01 -2.77
C ASN A 136 4.39 -24.25 -3.76
N PHE A 137 4.45 -22.94 -3.60
CA PHE A 137 5.16 -22.04 -4.49
C PHE A 137 6.64 -22.43 -4.64
N ARG A 138 7.31 -22.88 -3.58
CA ARG A 138 8.73 -23.28 -3.67
C ARG A 138 8.96 -24.55 -4.50
N LEU A 139 7.91 -25.35 -4.69
CA LEU A 139 7.95 -26.57 -5.49
C LEU A 139 7.30 -26.37 -6.88
N SER A 140 6.84 -25.16 -7.20
CA SER A 140 6.17 -24.88 -8.46
C SER A 140 7.15 -24.66 -9.61
N SER A 141 6.67 -24.89 -10.83
CA SER A 141 7.43 -24.54 -12.03
C SER A 141 7.61 -23.02 -12.19
N ILE A 142 6.72 -22.22 -11.60
CA ILE A 142 6.77 -20.76 -11.63
C ILE A 142 7.99 -20.25 -10.85
N TYR A 143 8.29 -20.87 -9.70
CA TYR A 143 9.43 -20.48 -8.86
C TYR A 143 10.76 -20.59 -9.59
N GLU A 144 11.03 -21.70 -10.26
CA GLU A 144 12.27 -21.87 -11.02
C GLU A 144 12.34 -20.95 -12.24
N LYS A 145 11.23 -20.77 -12.97
CA LYS A 145 11.17 -19.83 -14.10
C LYS A 145 11.44 -18.38 -13.66
N LEU A 146 10.89 -17.95 -12.53
CA LEU A 146 11.12 -16.60 -12.01
C LEU A 146 12.57 -16.37 -11.62
N LYS A 147 13.22 -17.36 -11.03
CA LYS A 147 14.66 -17.32 -10.71
C LYS A 147 15.50 -17.19 -11.98
N GLU A 148 15.18 -17.97 -13.01
CA GLU A 148 15.88 -17.93 -14.29
C GLU A 148 15.72 -16.57 -14.98
N ILE A 149 14.47 -16.10 -15.16
CA ILE A 149 14.16 -14.85 -15.88
C ILE A 149 14.80 -13.63 -15.24
N ASN A 150 14.82 -13.57 -13.90
CA ASN A 150 15.27 -12.39 -13.17
C ASN A 150 16.64 -12.54 -12.51
N ASN A 151 17.32 -13.67 -12.72
CA ASN A 151 18.57 -14.03 -12.02
C ASN A 151 18.42 -13.92 -10.48
N TRP A 152 17.28 -14.36 -9.95
CA TRP A 152 17.04 -14.39 -8.51
C TRP A 152 17.56 -15.70 -7.91
N THR A 153 18.10 -15.62 -6.71
CA THR A 153 18.49 -16.77 -5.90
C THR A 153 17.29 -17.45 -5.25
N SER A 154 16.26 -16.70 -4.88
CA SER A 154 15.01 -17.20 -4.31
C SER A 154 13.89 -16.16 -4.41
N VAL A 155 12.66 -16.64 -4.39
CA VAL A 155 11.44 -15.81 -4.42
C VAL A 155 10.36 -16.39 -3.51
N SER A 156 9.67 -15.53 -2.78
CA SER A 156 8.67 -15.86 -1.77
C SER A 156 7.42 -15.04 -2.07
N PRO A 157 6.26 -15.67 -2.33
CA PRO A 157 5.04 -14.92 -2.61
C PRO A 157 4.58 -14.22 -1.32
N GLY A 158 4.01 -13.04 -1.49
CA GLY A 158 3.29 -12.30 -0.47
C GLY A 158 1.81 -12.24 -0.87
N THR A 159 1.37 -11.09 -1.36
CA THR A 159 0.01 -10.85 -1.83
C THR A 159 -0.20 -11.45 -3.22
N ILE A 160 -1.36 -12.08 -3.46
CA ILE A 160 -1.70 -12.67 -4.77
C ILE A 160 -3.11 -12.20 -5.18
N TYR A 161 -3.21 -11.44 -6.27
CA TYR A 161 -4.49 -11.13 -6.90
C TYR A 161 -4.75 -12.13 -8.03
N ALA A 162 -5.51 -13.18 -7.76
CA ALA A 162 -5.86 -14.19 -8.77
C ALA A 162 -7.09 -13.76 -9.57
N TYR A 163 -7.00 -13.70 -10.89
CA TYR A 163 -8.12 -13.38 -11.78
C TYR A 163 -8.81 -14.63 -12.31
N SER A 164 -8.06 -15.74 -12.39
CA SER A 164 -8.52 -17.09 -12.69
C SER A 164 -7.52 -18.10 -12.11
N PRO A 165 -7.75 -19.42 -12.19
CA PRO A 165 -6.75 -20.42 -11.80
C PRO A 165 -5.44 -20.31 -12.58
N ASP A 166 -5.45 -19.68 -13.75
CA ASP A 166 -4.28 -19.60 -14.61
C ASP A 166 -3.73 -18.18 -14.75
N GLU A 167 -4.29 -17.19 -14.05
CA GLU A 167 -3.95 -15.77 -14.21
C GLU A 167 -3.92 -15.05 -12.87
N ARG A 168 -2.80 -14.40 -12.55
CA ARG A 168 -2.58 -13.77 -11.25
C ARG A 168 -1.52 -12.67 -11.29
N VAL A 169 -1.66 -11.69 -10.42
CA VAL A 169 -0.61 -10.75 -10.04
C VAL A 169 -0.06 -11.14 -8.68
N ILE A 170 1.26 -11.31 -8.56
CA ILE A 170 1.96 -11.76 -7.36
C ILE A 170 2.88 -10.63 -6.90
N ILE A 171 2.65 -10.13 -5.69
CA ILE A 171 3.63 -9.29 -5.00
C ILE A 171 4.54 -10.22 -4.21
N ALA A 172 5.81 -10.27 -4.57
CA ALA A 172 6.77 -11.21 -3.99
C ALA A 172 7.96 -10.49 -3.35
N LYS A 173 8.55 -11.14 -2.34
CA LYS A 173 9.90 -10.84 -1.89
C LYS A 173 10.87 -11.73 -2.66
N ALA A 174 11.84 -11.14 -3.31
CA ALA A 174 12.89 -11.88 -4.01
C ALA A 174 14.26 -11.56 -3.44
N TYR A 175 15.24 -12.40 -3.76
CA TYR A 175 16.62 -12.21 -3.37
C TYR A 175 17.52 -12.43 -4.56
N SER A 176 18.47 -11.53 -4.77
CA SER A 176 19.52 -11.66 -5.77
C SER A 176 20.89 -11.49 -5.13
N THR A 177 21.93 -11.67 -5.92
CA THR A 177 23.32 -11.44 -5.52
C THR A 177 23.92 -10.45 -6.51
N ASP A 178 24.62 -9.42 -6.02
CA ASP A 178 25.37 -8.51 -6.89
C ASP A 178 26.73 -9.07 -7.31
N GLU A 179 27.48 -8.29 -8.09
CA GLU A 179 28.79 -8.67 -8.63
C GLU A 179 29.83 -9.00 -7.54
N ASP A 180 29.67 -8.41 -6.34
CA ASP A 180 30.55 -8.63 -5.18
C ASP A 180 30.13 -9.83 -4.33
N GLY A 181 29.09 -10.57 -4.73
CA GLY A 181 28.55 -11.67 -3.95
C GLY A 181 27.65 -11.22 -2.79
N LYS A 182 27.28 -9.94 -2.70
CA LYS A 182 26.42 -9.43 -1.64
C LYS A 182 24.95 -9.67 -1.98
N ARG A 183 24.23 -10.23 -1.00
CA ARG A 183 22.79 -10.50 -1.12
C ARG A 183 21.99 -9.21 -1.12
N LYS A 184 21.13 -9.05 -2.12
CA LYS A 184 20.09 -8.01 -2.21
C LYS A 184 18.73 -8.60 -1.89
N THR A 185 17.88 -7.81 -1.26
CA THR A 185 16.46 -8.17 -1.10
C THR A 185 15.63 -7.25 -1.97
N LEU A 186 14.63 -7.80 -2.63
CA LEU A 186 13.83 -7.14 -3.64
C LEU A 186 12.35 -7.28 -3.29
N SER A 187 11.56 -6.27 -3.64
CA SER A 187 10.11 -6.37 -3.74
C SER A 187 9.74 -6.35 -5.22
N ALA A 188 8.96 -7.31 -5.67
CA ALA A 188 8.61 -7.48 -7.07
C ALA A 188 7.10 -7.60 -7.25
N CYS A 189 6.58 -6.97 -8.30
CA CYS A 189 5.24 -7.18 -8.83
C CYS A 189 5.37 -8.03 -10.09
N ILE A 190 4.79 -9.23 -10.06
CA ILE A 190 4.89 -10.23 -11.11
C ILE A 190 3.50 -10.46 -11.68
N TYR A 191 3.38 -10.51 -12.99
CA TYR A 191 2.18 -10.97 -13.67
C TYR A 191 2.43 -12.32 -14.32
N GLN A 192 1.48 -13.23 -14.10
CA GLN A 192 1.47 -14.56 -14.65
C GLN A 192 0.12 -14.81 -15.31
N ASN A 193 0.14 -15.31 -16.54
CA ASN A 193 -1.00 -15.99 -17.17
C ASN A 193 -0.54 -17.33 -17.81
N LYS A 194 -1.39 -17.98 -18.63
CA LYS A 194 -1.04 -19.25 -19.32
C LYS A 194 0.19 -19.15 -20.23
N GLU A 195 0.37 -18.00 -20.85
CA GLU A 195 1.31 -17.78 -21.94
C GLU A 195 2.53 -16.96 -21.48
N GLN A 196 2.35 -16.16 -20.43
CA GLN A 196 3.26 -15.11 -20.02
C GLN A 196 3.60 -15.22 -18.53
N LEU A 197 4.87 -14.98 -18.23
CA LEU A 197 5.38 -14.75 -16.88
C LEU A 197 6.33 -13.56 -16.95
N THR A 198 5.96 -12.44 -16.34
CA THR A 198 6.69 -11.17 -16.48
C THR A 198 6.76 -10.43 -15.16
N THR A 199 7.93 -9.85 -14.88
CA THR A 199 8.11 -8.93 -13.75
C THR A 199 7.71 -7.52 -14.22
N ILE A 200 6.59 -7.01 -13.71
CA ILE A 200 6.07 -5.66 -14.04
C ILE A 200 6.94 -4.60 -13.38
N ALA A 201 7.28 -4.81 -12.11
CA ALA A 201 8.08 -3.88 -11.33
C ALA A 201 8.97 -4.63 -10.34
N GLU A 202 10.16 -4.11 -10.11
CA GLU A 202 11.11 -4.60 -9.11
C GLU A 202 11.79 -3.40 -8.44
N SER A 203 12.01 -3.48 -7.14
CA SER A 203 12.85 -2.51 -6.43
C SER A 203 13.59 -3.16 -5.28
N GLU A 204 14.79 -2.66 -5.01
CA GLU A 204 15.56 -3.07 -3.85
C GLU A 204 14.89 -2.61 -2.56
N VAL A 205 14.74 -3.56 -1.64
CA VAL A 205 14.26 -3.33 -0.29
C VAL A 205 15.45 -3.30 0.64
N ILE A 206 15.68 -2.14 1.24
CA ILE A 206 16.80 -1.98 2.16
C ILE A 206 16.42 -2.53 3.54
N TYR A 207 17.08 -3.61 3.92
CA TYR A 207 17.09 -4.09 5.29
C TYR A 207 18.35 -3.62 5.98
N TYR A 208 18.19 -3.13 7.20
CA TYR A 208 19.34 -2.80 8.04
C TYR A 208 19.47 -3.87 9.10
N THR A 209 20.61 -4.55 9.05
CA THR A 209 21.03 -5.48 10.10
C THR A 209 21.95 -4.73 11.03
N VAL A 210 21.49 -4.51 12.26
CA VAL A 210 22.35 -4.04 13.34
C VAL A 210 22.54 -5.20 14.31
N ASP A 211 23.78 -5.68 14.39
CA ASP A 211 24.18 -6.88 15.12
C ASP A 211 23.37 -8.13 14.67
N ARG A 212 22.35 -8.55 15.43
CA ARG A 212 21.50 -9.73 15.12
C ARG A 212 20.07 -9.34 14.74
N LEU A 213 19.73 -8.06 14.78
CA LEU A 213 18.38 -7.57 14.50
C LEU A 213 18.34 -7.01 13.08
N THR A 214 17.52 -7.63 12.24
CA THR A 214 17.24 -7.14 10.89
C THR A 214 15.90 -6.44 10.89
N ARG A 215 15.87 -5.18 10.49
CA ARG A 215 14.65 -4.38 10.40
C ARG A 215 14.44 -3.89 8.97
N PHE A 216 13.19 -3.96 8.51
CA PHE A 216 12.75 -3.33 7.28
C PHE A 216 12.64 -1.81 7.51
N LEU A 217 13.22 -1.01 6.62
CA LEU A 217 13.18 0.45 6.70
C LEU A 217 12.03 1.01 5.87
N GLU A 218 10.86 1.15 6.50
CA GLU A 218 9.68 1.74 5.88
C GLU A 218 9.97 3.16 5.38
N GLU A 219 10.87 3.89 6.02
CA GLU A 219 11.25 5.25 5.67
C GLU A 219 12.08 5.35 4.36
N ASP A 220 12.63 4.25 3.83
CA ASP A 220 13.20 4.23 2.46
C ASP A 220 12.14 3.93 1.39
N GLY A 221 10.90 3.68 1.81
CA GLY A 221 9.77 3.35 0.95
C GLY A 221 9.65 1.88 0.63
N ASN A 222 8.56 1.54 -0.05
CA ASN A 222 8.23 0.18 -0.46
C ASN A 222 7.50 0.18 -1.80
N LEU A 223 7.45 -0.98 -2.44
CA LEU A 223 6.56 -1.23 -3.57
C LEU A 223 5.13 -1.44 -3.06
N HIS A 224 4.25 -0.50 -3.37
CA HIS A 224 2.81 -0.64 -3.18
C HIS A 224 2.16 -1.03 -4.49
N VAL A 225 1.22 -1.97 -4.44
CA VAL A 225 0.40 -2.40 -5.58
C VAL A 225 -1.04 -2.55 -5.09
N ALA A 226 -2.01 -2.13 -5.89
CA ALA A 226 -3.42 -2.36 -5.67
C ALA A 226 -4.11 -2.73 -6.99
N SER A 227 -5.14 -3.58 -6.93
CA SER A 227 -5.97 -3.93 -8.08
C SER A 227 -6.98 -2.83 -8.41
N LEU A 228 -7.23 -2.65 -9.70
CA LEU A 228 -8.27 -1.78 -10.24
C LEU A 228 -9.21 -2.61 -11.13
N PRO A 229 -10.41 -2.09 -11.43
CA PRO A 229 -11.32 -2.69 -12.38
C PRO A 229 -10.69 -2.89 -13.77
N ASP A 230 -11.28 -3.78 -14.56
CA ASP A 230 -10.94 -4.06 -15.96
C ASP A 230 -9.53 -4.62 -16.15
N ARG A 231 -9.07 -5.44 -15.21
CA ARG A 231 -7.75 -6.09 -15.18
C ARG A 231 -6.61 -5.09 -15.20
N LYS A 232 -6.72 -4.05 -14.38
CA LYS A 232 -5.67 -3.06 -14.18
C LYS A 232 -5.08 -3.19 -12.78
N ILE A 233 -3.85 -2.74 -12.64
CA ILE A 233 -3.24 -2.50 -11.33
C ILE A 233 -2.68 -1.08 -11.29
N VAL A 234 -2.63 -0.50 -10.10
CA VAL A 234 -1.82 0.68 -9.81
C VAL A 234 -0.65 0.26 -8.94
N TYR A 235 0.55 0.76 -9.23
CA TYR A 235 1.70 0.54 -8.36
C TYR A 235 2.63 1.75 -8.28
N THR A 236 3.42 1.79 -7.21
CA THR A 236 4.55 2.73 -7.06
C THR A 236 5.57 2.22 -6.06
N HIS A 237 6.83 2.59 -6.24
CA HIS A 237 7.83 2.49 -5.19
C HIS A 237 7.99 3.84 -4.49
N THR A 238 7.48 3.95 -3.26
CA THR A 238 7.26 5.24 -2.59
C THR A 238 8.53 6.02 -2.23
N GLY A 239 9.68 5.36 -2.20
CA GLY A 239 10.98 6.03 -2.01
C GLY A 239 11.79 6.31 -3.28
N LYS A 240 11.46 5.66 -4.40
CA LYS A 240 12.26 5.70 -5.64
C LYS A 240 11.55 6.41 -6.78
N ASN A 241 10.22 6.35 -6.82
CA ASN A 241 9.39 7.04 -7.82
C ASN A 241 9.09 8.48 -7.39
N ARG A 242 10.14 9.22 -7.03
CA ARG A 242 10.08 10.64 -6.69
C ARG A 242 11.21 11.40 -7.33
N ILE A 243 10.91 12.60 -7.81
CA ILE A 243 11.88 13.46 -8.51
C ILE A 243 11.68 14.91 -8.05
N LYS A 244 12.77 15.68 -8.08
CA LYS A 244 12.74 17.12 -7.83
C LYS A 244 13.02 17.84 -9.16
N GLU A 245 12.08 18.65 -9.63
CA GLU A 245 12.16 19.41 -10.88
C GLU A 245 11.72 20.85 -10.62
N ASN A 246 12.49 21.84 -11.06
CA ASN A 246 12.15 23.27 -10.93
C ASN A 246 11.72 23.67 -9.50
N ASP A 247 12.45 23.19 -8.49
CA ASP A 247 12.17 23.37 -7.06
C ASP A 247 10.88 22.74 -6.51
N ALA A 248 10.10 22.08 -7.33
CA ALA A 248 8.96 21.27 -6.91
C ALA A 248 9.33 19.78 -6.81
N TRP A 249 8.69 19.08 -5.88
CA TRP A 249 8.81 17.64 -5.75
C TRP A 249 7.60 16.97 -6.40
N TYR A 250 7.86 15.88 -7.11
CA TYR A 250 6.86 15.06 -7.75
C TYR A 250 7.03 13.61 -7.36
N TYR A 251 5.93 12.87 -7.31
CA TYR A 251 5.94 11.43 -7.26
C TYR A 251 5.14 10.84 -8.41
N SER A 252 5.45 9.60 -8.74
CA SER A 252 4.81 8.89 -9.84
C SER A 252 4.14 7.60 -9.36
N MET A 253 2.92 7.36 -9.82
CA MET A 253 2.27 6.05 -9.80
C MET A 253 2.14 5.55 -11.23
N TYR A 254 2.04 4.24 -11.40
CA TYR A 254 1.92 3.62 -12.72
C TYR A 254 0.65 2.78 -12.77
N LEU A 255 -0.20 3.07 -13.75
CA LEU A 255 -1.31 2.22 -14.16
C LEU A 255 -0.78 1.21 -15.15
N TYR A 256 -1.04 -0.07 -14.91
CA TYR A 256 -0.66 -1.16 -15.81
C TYR A 256 -1.89 -1.98 -16.20
N ASP A 257 -2.14 -2.10 -17.50
CA ASP A 257 -3.24 -2.92 -18.04
C ASP A 257 -2.74 -4.34 -18.34
N LEU A 258 -3.27 -5.33 -17.62
CA LEU A 258 -2.83 -6.73 -17.71
C LEU A 258 -3.26 -7.40 -19.03
N LYS A 259 -4.15 -6.79 -19.81
CA LYS A 259 -4.61 -7.30 -21.12
C LYS A 259 -3.71 -6.80 -22.23
N THR A 260 -3.32 -5.53 -22.19
CA THR A 260 -2.52 -4.90 -23.27
C THR A 260 -1.03 -4.84 -22.95
N ASN A 261 -0.64 -5.07 -21.69
CA ASN A 261 0.70 -4.81 -21.14
C ASN A 261 1.14 -3.34 -21.28
N GLU A 262 0.19 -2.42 -21.47
CA GLU A 262 0.46 -0.99 -21.55
C GLU A 262 0.58 -0.38 -20.15
N GLN A 263 1.46 0.62 -20.03
CA GLN A 263 1.71 1.34 -18.80
C GLN A 263 1.51 2.84 -19.00
N THR A 264 0.82 3.49 -18.07
CA THR A 264 0.62 4.94 -18.04
C THR A 264 1.09 5.51 -16.70
N GLU A 265 1.82 6.63 -16.74
CA GLU A 265 2.31 7.32 -15.54
C GLU A 265 1.31 8.37 -15.06
N ILE A 266 0.99 8.35 -13.77
CA ILE A 266 0.32 9.44 -13.04
C ILE A 266 1.40 10.18 -12.27
N LYS A 267 1.71 11.42 -12.67
CA LYS A 267 2.69 12.29 -12.01
C LYS A 267 1.98 13.36 -11.19
N HIS A 268 2.27 13.44 -9.89
CA HIS A 268 1.65 14.40 -8.99
C HIS A 268 2.68 15.16 -8.16
N SER A 269 2.49 16.47 -8.02
CA SER A 269 3.34 17.31 -7.16
C SER A 269 3.01 17.09 -5.69
N TYR A 270 3.99 17.10 -4.81
CA TYR A 270 3.75 16.96 -3.38
C TYR A 270 4.74 17.77 -2.55
N ASN A 271 4.40 18.01 -1.29
CA ASN A 271 5.30 18.61 -0.32
C ASN A 271 5.97 17.51 0.51
N PRO A 272 7.30 17.33 0.45
CA PRO A 272 7.97 16.31 1.24
C PRO A 272 7.81 16.52 2.74
N VAL A 273 7.51 15.44 3.45
CA VAL A 273 7.39 15.45 4.91
C VAL A 273 8.72 15.06 5.52
N ALA A 274 9.31 15.96 6.31
CA ALA A 274 10.51 15.66 7.07
C ALA A 274 10.24 14.58 8.13
N ILE A 275 11.19 13.67 8.32
CA ILE A 275 11.14 12.69 9.41
C ILE A 275 11.39 13.46 10.72
N PRO A 276 10.46 13.42 11.69
CA PRO A 276 10.60 14.20 12.90
C PRO A 276 11.72 13.65 13.79
N ASP A 277 12.33 14.52 14.60
CA ASP A 277 13.41 14.15 15.53
C ASP A 277 12.99 13.07 16.53
N SER A 278 11.69 12.96 16.85
CA SER A 278 11.15 11.90 17.69
C SER A 278 11.27 10.51 17.06
N VAL A 279 11.21 10.42 15.73
CA VAL A 279 11.37 9.17 14.97
C VAL A 279 12.85 8.91 14.68
N ILE A 280 13.66 9.95 14.53
CA ILE A 280 15.12 9.80 14.41
C ILE A 280 15.74 9.33 15.73
N ASN A 281 15.29 9.91 16.86
CA ASN A 281 15.86 9.68 18.18
C ASN A 281 14.94 8.80 19.05
N VAL A 282 14.52 7.65 18.51
CA VAL A 282 13.71 6.68 19.25
C VAL A 282 14.43 6.27 20.53
N LYS A 283 13.77 6.50 21.66
CA LYS A 283 14.24 6.01 22.96
C LYS A 283 13.82 4.56 23.14
N LEU A 284 14.74 3.76 23.69
CA LEU A 284 14.43 2.40 24.08
C LEU A 284 13.33 2.42 25.16
N MET A 285 12.26 1.66 24.95
CA MET A 285 11.33 1.33 26.03
C MET A 285 11.96 0.23 26.87
N HIS A 286 12.51 0.59 28.03
CA HIS A 286 13.05 -0.37 28.98
C HIS A 286 11.89 -1.17 29.59
N THR A 287 11.84 -2.47 29.32
CA THR A 287 10.97 -3.38 30.06
C THR A 287 11.70 -3.84 31.31
N GLU A 288 11.02 -3.80 32.46
CA GLU A 288 11.58 -4.29 33.73
C GLU A 288 12.08 -5.74 33.58
N GLY A 289 13.28 -6.03 34.08
CA GLY A 289 13.91 -7.35 33.99
C GLY A 289 14.68 -7.64 32.69
N MET A 290 14.78 -6.70 31.74
CA MET A 290 15.64 -6.90 30.56
C MET A 290 17.13 -6.95 30.96
N PRO A 291 17.91 -7.94 30.51
CA PRO A 291 19.35 -8.00 30.78
C PRO A 291 20.09 -6.75 30.28
N GLU A 292 21.03 -6.24 31.07
CA GLU A 292 21.77 -5.00 30.76
C GLU A 292 22.49 -5.06 29.39
N GLU A 293 23.01 -6.23 29.02
CA GLU A 293 23.65 -6.44 27.71
C GLU A 293 22.65 -6.26 26.55
N MET A 294 21.44 -6.78 26.70
CA MET A 294 20.38 -6.64 25.70
C MET A 294 19.93 -5.18 25.59
N VAL A 295 19.85 -4.46 26.70
CA VAL A 295 19.58 -3.01 26.72
C VAL A 295 20.65 -2.25 25.91
N LYS A 296 21.94 -2.47 26.21
CA LYS A 296 23.05 -1.83 25.48
C LYS A 296 23.03 -2.16 23.99
N GLN A 297 22.70 -3.40 23.62
CA GLN A 297 22.59 -3.81 22.23
C GLN A 297 21.44 -3.10 21.51
N GLN A 298 20.28 -2.96 22.17
CA GLN A 298 19.16 -2.22 21.61
C GLN A 298 19.45 -0.73 21.48
N GLU A 299 20.09 -0.11 22.47
CA GLU A 299 20.52 1.30 22.38
C GLU A 299 21.49 1.55 21.22
N LYS A 300 22.49 0.67 21.05
CA LYS A 300 23.40 0.70 19.90
C LYS A 300 22.64 0.57 18.58
N THR A 301 21.65 -0.33 18.53
CA THR A 301 20.78 -0.52 17.37
C THR A 301 19.98 0.72 17.04
N LEU A 302 19.30 1.31 18.02
CA LEU A 302 18.51 2.54 17.85
C LEU A 302 19.38 3.73 17.47
N LYS A 303 20.61 3.83 18.00
CA LYS A 303 21.55 4.87 17.59
C LYS A 303 21.95 4.74 16.12
N GLN A 304 22.32 3.54 15.67
CA GLN A 304 22.66 3.30 14.27
C GLN A 304 21.46 3.57 13.35
N TRP A 305 20.26 3.18 13.79
CA TRP A 305 19.00 3.49 13.11
C TRP A 305 18.78 4.99 12.95
N GLY A 306 18.95 5.76 14.03
CA GLY A 306 18.84 7.23 13.97
C GLY A 306 19.83 7.84 12.97
N GLU A 307 21.06 7.34 12.88
CA GLU A 307 22.03 7.81 11.88
C GLU A 307 21.63 7.50 10.43
N ILE A 308 20.91 6.39 10.20
CA ILE A 308 20.33 6.07 8.89
C ILE A 308 19.19 7.05 8.56
N LEU A 309 18.26 7.25 9.51
CA LEU A 309 17.12 8.16 9.31
C LEU A 309 17.58 9.62 9.09
N LYS A 310 18.66 10.06 9.75
CA LYS A 310 19.30 11.38 9.52
C LYS A 310 19.82 11.56 8.09
N LYS A 311 20.16 10.47 7.40
CA LYS A 311 20.58 10.50 5.99
C LYS A 311 19.39 10.58 5.06
N ILE A 312 18.31 9.85 5.36
CA ILE A 312 17.08 9.83 4.55
C ILE A 312 16.33 11.16 4.65
N ARG A 313 16.19 11.72 5.86
CA ARG A 313 15.59 13.03 6.22
C ARG A 313 14.12 13.24 5.88
N ILE A 314 13.62 12.64 4.81
CA ILE A 314 12.26 12.80 4.31
C ILE A 314 11.58 11.43 4.22
N TYR A 315 10.34 11.37 4.67
CA TYR A 315 9.52 10.18 4.47
C TYR A 315 9.37 9.85 2.98
N PRO A 316 9.03 8.60 2.63
CA PRO A 316 8.62 8.27 1.28
C PRO A 316 7.31 8.99 0.93
N THR A 317 6.96 9.00 -0.35
CA THR A 317 5.86 9.83 -0.87
C THR A 317 4.51 9.43 -0.28
N LEU A 318 4.24 8.12 -0.28
CA LEU A 318 2.99 7.55 0.19
C LEU A 318 3.25 6.50 1.28
N ARG A 319 2.31 6.40 2.23
CA ARG A 319 2.24 5.36 3.25
C ARG A 319 1.54 4.11 2.74
N LYS A 320 0.50 4.30 1.92
CA LYS A 320 -0.36 3.22 1.42
C LYS A 320 -1.13 3.66 0.19
N ILE A 321 -1.40 2.71 -0.70
CA ILE A 321 -2.39 2.85 -1.76
C ILE A 321 -3.51 1.86 -1.49
N ILE A 322 -4.76 2.32 -1.58
CA ILE A 322 -5.97 1.50 -1.53
C ILE A 322 -6.84 1.91 -2.70
N THR A 323 -7.60 0.98 -3.25
CA THR A 323 -8.52 1.24 -4.37
C THR A 323 -9.95 0.92 -3.98
N ASP A 324 -10.90 1.65 -4.56
CA ASP A 324 -12.33 1.32 -4.50
C ASP A 324 -13.01 1.75 -5.80
N ARG A 325 -13.61 0.77 -6.49
CA ARG A 325 -14.04 0.94 -7.89
C ARG A 325 -12.86 1.46 -8.72
N ASN A 326 -13.06 2.48 -9.54
CA ASN A 326 -11.99 3.11 -10.32
C ASN A 326 -11.17 4.13 -9.52
N PHE A 327 -11.43 4.36 -8.23
CA PHE A 327 -10.73 5.41 -7.48
C PHE A 327 -9.50 4.86 -6.76
N ILE A 328 -8.44 5.68 -6.73
CA ILE A 328 -7.19 5.40 -6.02
C ILE A 328 -7.10 6.36 -4.83
N PHE A 329 -6.93 5.79 -3.63
CA PHE A 329 -6.71 6.50 -2.38
C PHE A 329 -5.22 6.43 -2.04
N ALA A 330 -4.50 7.52 -2.28
CA ALA A 330 -3.07 7.65 -2.00
C ALA A 330 -2.87 8.30 -0.62
N PHE A 331 -2.62 7.49 0.40
CA PHE A 331 -2.41 7.96 1.77
C PHE A 331 -1.00 8.53 1.91
N THR A 332 -0.88 9.82 2.21
CA THR A 332 0.41 10.51 2.33
C THR A 332 0.99 10.42 3.75
N TYR A 333 2.22 10.90 3.95
CA TYR A 333 2.78 11.14 5.29
C TYR A 333 2.34 12.46 5.92
N THR A 334 1.57 13.29 5.20
CA THR A 334 1.04 14.54 5.71
C THR A 334 -0.07 14.26 6.70
N TYR A 335 0.06 14.82 7.91
CA TYR A 335 -0.89 14.65 9.00
C TYR A 335 -1.27 16.01 9.58
N ASN A 336 -2.56 16.26 9.66
CA ASN A 336 -3.14 17.41 10.33
C ASN A 336 -3.67 16.95 11.70
N THR A 337 -3.29 17.62 12.78
CA THR A 337 -3.68 17.20 14.13
C THR A 337 -5.18 17.33 14.41
N ALA A 338 -5.89 18.23 13.71
CA ALA A 338 -7.33 18.39 13.84
C ALA A 338 -8.09 17.43 12.92
N ASN A 339 -7.62 17.22 11.69
CA ASN A 339 -8.41 16.55 10.65
C ASN A 339 -7.93 15.11 10.34
N GLY A 340 -6.70 14.74 10.70
CA GLY A 340 -6.13 13.42 10.46
C GLY A 340 -5.19 13.33 9.25
N HIS A 341 -5.20 12.19 8.57
CA HIS A 341 -4.33 11.88 7.43
C HIS A 341 -4.81 12.57 6.16
N VAL A 342 -3.91 13.21 5.42
CA VAL A 342 -4.19 13.68 4.06
C VAL A 342 -4.14 12.51 3.09
N VAL A 343 -5.22 12.32 2.35
CA VAL A 343 -5.38 11.31 1.32
C VAL A 343 -5.64 12.01 -0.01
N GLU A 344 -4.83 11.70 -1.01
CA GLU A 344 -5.02 12.22 -2.36
C GLU A 344 -5.89 11.23 -3.16
N ILE A 345 -6.96 11.75 -3.78
CA ILE A 345 -7.91 10.94 -4.55
C ILE A 345 -7.62 11.11 -6.04
N PHE A 346 -7.51 9.98 -6.75
CA PHE A 346 -7.33 9.95 -8.19
C PHE A 346 -8.43 9.11 -8.85
N ASP A 347 -8.84 9.50 -10.06
CA ASP A 347 -9.57 8.64 -10.98
C ASP A 347 -8.56 7.71 -11.67
N GLY A 348 -8.55 6.43 -11.29
CA GLY A 348 -7.68 5.41 -11.86
C GLY A 348 -8.07 4.96 -13.26
N SER A 349 -9.25 5.34 -13.79
CA SER A 349 -9.59 5.13 -15.20
C SER A 349 -8.95 6.18 -16.09
N ALA A 350 -8.98 7.46 -15.68
CA ALA A 350 -8.41 8.58 -16.42
C ALA A 350 -6.92 8.84 -16.09
N GLY A 351 -6.45 8.37 -14.93
CA GLY A 351 -5.14 8.72 -14.40
C GLY A 351 -5.07 10.15 -13.87
N GLU A 352 -6.20 10.73 -13.48
CA GLU A 352 -6.33 12.15 -13.13
C GLU A 352 -6.44 12.33 -11.62
N TYR A 353 -5.78 13.37 -11.10
CA TYR A 353 -5.97 13.82 -9.73
C TYR A 353 -7.32 14.52 -9.59
N LEU A 354 -8.06 14.21 -8.53
CA LEU A 354 -9.36 14.84 -8.25
C LEU A 354 -9.21 15.92 -7.19
N HIS A 355 -8.98 15.53 -5.93
CA HIS A 355 -8.86 16.45 -4.80
C HIS A 355 -8.25 15.73 -3.58
N PRO A 356 -7.80 16.46 -2.54
CA PRO A 356 -7.37 15.86 -1.29
C PRO A 356 -8.55 15.74 -0.31
N VAL A 357 -8.49 14.76 0.58
CA VAL A 357 -9.47 14.55 1.65
C VAL A 357 -8.78 14.18 2.96
N TYR A 358 -9.45 14.39 4.09
CA TYR A 358 -8.92 14.02 5.41
C TYR A 358 -9.59 12.76 5.96
N PHE A 359 -8.77 11.75 6.28
CA PHE A 359 -9.21 10.53 6.95
C PHE A 359 -8.69 10.51 8.39
N SER A 360 -9.56 10.23 9.36
CA SER A 360 -9.16 10.12 10.77
C SER A 360 -8.25 8.92 11.07
N PHE A 361 -8.16 7.94 10.17
CA PHE A 361 -7.25 6.80 10.24
C PHE A 361 -6.96 6.22 8.83
N ILE A 362 -5.93 5.38 8.71
CA ILE A 362 -5.65 4.63 7.47
C ILE A 362 -6.38 3.28 7.54
N PRO A 363 -7.42 3.03 6.73
CA PRO A 363 -8.18 1.78 6.77
C PRO A 363 -7.35 0.57 6.32
N ASN A 364 -7.74 -0.62 6.77
CA ASN A 364 -7.20 -1.87 6.25
C ASN A 364 -7.63 -2.07 4.79
N VAL A 365 -8.90 -1.82 4.48
CA VAL A 365 -9.51 -1.96 3.16
C VAL A 365 -10.56 -0.87 2.93
N ILE A 366 -10.69 -0.40 1.69
CA ILE A 366 -11.83 0.42 1.23
C ILE A 366 -12.54 -0.37 0.16
N LYS A 367 -13.86 -0.49 0.26
CA LYS A 367 -14.67 -1.19 -0.74
C LYS A 367 -16.11 -0.70 -0.71
N ASN A 368 -16.68 -0.48 -1.89
CA ASN A 368 -18.09 -0.13 -2.10
C ASN A 368 -18.54 1.11 -1.31
N GLY A 369 -17.69 2.14 -1.19
CA GLY A 369 -18.02 3.34 -0.40
C GLY A 369 -17.83 3.20 1.11
N TYR A 370 -17.13 2.17 1.56
CA TYR A 370 -16.88 1.90 2.98
C TYR A 370 -15.40 1.72 3.27
N ALA A 371 -14.93 2.33 4.36
CA ALA A 371 -13.63 2.10 4.95
C ALA A 371 -13.76 1.11 6.10
N TYR A 372 -12.92 0.08 6.13
CA TYR A 372 -12.93 -0.93 7.19
C TYR A 372 -11.59 -0.93 7.90
N ARG A 373 -11.63 -1.09 9.22
CA ARG A 373 -10.41 -1.34 10.01
C ARG A 373 -10.63 -2.41 11.08
N GLN A 374 -9.54 -3.04 11.45
CA GLN A 374 -9.46 -3.84 12.67
C GLN A 374 -9.12 -2.88 13.82
N ASN A 375 -9.81 -3.02 14.95
CA ASN A 375 -9.60 -2.22 16.14
C ASN A 375 -9.72 -3.08 17.40
N ILE A 376 -9.42 -2.49 18.55
CA ILE A 376 -9.68 -3.08 19.86
C ILE A 376 -10.78 -2.24 20.53
N ASN A 377 -11.83 -2.88 21.05
CA ASN A 377 -12.89 -2.20 21.77
C ASN A 377 -12.44 -1.77 23.18
N GLU A 378 -13.33 -1.11 23.94
CA GLU A 378 -13.02 -0.62 25.30
C GLU A 378 -12.68 -1.73 26.30
N GLU A 379 -13.10 -2.96 26.02
CA GLU A 379 -12.86 -4.15 26.86
C GLU A 379 -11.56 -4.89 26.49
N GLY A 380 -10.86 -4.45 25.45
CA GLY A 380 -9.61 -5.08 25.01
C GLY A 380 -9.81 -6.21 23.98
N PHE A 381 -11.02 -6.39 23.46
CA PHE A 381 -11.30 -7.43 22.45
C PHE A 381 -11.18 -6.89 21.01
N PRO A 382 -10.66 -7.71 20.08
CA PRO A 382 -10.62 -7.36 18.67
C PRO A 382 -12.01 -7.20 18.05
N VAL A 383 -12.17 -6.16 17.25
CA VAL A 383 -13.39 -5.87 16.47
C VAL A 383 -13.03 -5.44 15.05
N VAL A 384 -13.98 -5.63 14.13
CA VAL A 384 -13.98 -4.98 12.82
C VAL A 384 -14.94 -3.81 12.87
N GLU A 385 -14.46 -2.64 12.48
CA GLU A 385 -15.25 -1.43 12.33
C GLU A 385 -15.44 -1.10 10.85
N LYS A 386 -16.67 -0.74 10.49
CA LYS A 386 -17.09 -0.35 9.13
C LYS A 386 -17.59 1.08 9.17
N TYR A 387 -16.94 1.94 8.38
CA TYR A 387 -17.23 3.36 8.26
C TYR A 387 -17.76 3.67 6.87
N LYS A 388 -18.89 4.36 6.79
CA LYS A 388 -19.40 4.91 5.54
C LYS A 388 -18.54 6.11 5.12
N ILE A 389 -18.11 6.12 3.87
CA ILE A 389 -17.37 7.23 3.26
C ILE A 389 -18.38 8.22 2.67
N ASP A 390 -18.19 9.51 2.91
CA ASP A 390 -18.99 10.56 2.29
C ASP A 390 -18.91 10.47 0.75
N PRO A 391 -20.05 10.43 0.02
CA PRO A 391 -20.06 10.40 -1.44
C PRO A 391 -19.25 11.52 -2.12
N ALA A 392 -19.11 12.68 -1.47
CA ALA A 392 -18.31 13.81 -1.98
C ALA A 392 -16.83 13.44 -2.18
N VAL A 393 -16.32 12.44 -1.45
CA VAL A 393 -14.96 11.91 -1.65
C VAL A 393 -14.75 11.35 -3.06
N TYR A 394 -15.84 10.93 -3.72
CA TYR A 394 -15.84 10.39 -5.08
C TYR A 394 -16.25 11.44 -6.13
N GLY A 395 -16.28 12.73 -5.77
CA GLY A 395 -16.72 13.82 -6.64
C GLY A 395 -18.21 13.83 -6.97
N LYS A 396 -19.07 13.33 -6.06
CA LYS A 396 -20.53 13.22 -6.26
C LYS A 396 -21.35 14.13 -5.36
#